data_AF-A0A351HC64-F1
#
_entry.id   AF-A0A351HC64-F1
#
_cell.length_a   1.000
_cell.length_b   1.000
_cell.length_c   1.000
_cell.angle_alpha   90.00
_cell.angle_beta   90.00
_cell.angle_gamma   90.00
#
_symmetry.space_group_name_H-M   'P 1'
#
loop_
_entity.id
_entity.type
_entity.pdbx_description
1 polymer ?
#
loop_
_entity_poly.entity_id
_entity_poly.type
_entity_poly.pdbx_seq_one_letter_code
_entity_poly.pdbx_strand_id
1 'polypeptide(L)'
;FLQPLADGYTALTPDPVEEGASKFFYNLKYPVRLVANLLQGRLNGVWVESGRFAINSTLGIAGVMTPADNFKDFAPIKPEDIGQALGAWGIGPGPYLVLPLLGPSNLRDLGGLIGDRSVNPMKEPFSLIDDWDWEWRLALTSSEFIVTSPTLLERYQQLKGSAIDPYSSLRNGYTQFRLGAIAE
;
A
#
# COMPACT_ATOMS: atom_id res chain seq x y z
N PHE A 1 -2.00 11.56 -18.18
CA PHE A 1 -2.66 12.19 -17.03
C PHE A 1 -1.90 11.99 -15.73
N LEU A 2 -1.50 10.77 -15.36
CA LEU A 2 -0.76 10.53 -14.11
C LEU A 2 0.63 11.17 -14.08
N GLN A 3 1.36 11.13 -15.19
CA GLN A 3 2.69 11.70 -15.29
C GLN A 3 2.74 13.20 -14.93
N PRO A 4 1.98 14.11 -15.60
CA PRO A 4 2.02 15.52 -15.24
C PRO A 4 1.48 15.83 -13.83
N LEU A 5 0.60 14.98 -13.28
CA LEU A 5 0.11 15.12 -11.91
C LEU A 5 1.23 14.82 -10.90
N ALA A 6 1.92 13.69 -11.07
CA ALA A 6 3.05 13.28 -10.24
C ALA A 6 4.20 14.29 -10.33
N ASP A 7 4.59 14.65 -11.56
CA ASP A 7 5.65 15.63 -11.81
C ASP A 7 5.30 17.00 -11.19
N GLY A 8 4.04 17.43 -11.29
CA GLY A 8 3.56 18.67 -10.68
C GLY A 8 3.57 18.62 -9.15
N TYR A 9 3.16 17.49 -8.55
CA TYR A 9 3.19 17.32 -7.10
C TYR A 9 4.62 17.36 -6.54
N THR A 10 5.55 16.62 -7.14
CA THR A 10 6.97 16.62 -6.78
C THR A 10 7.62 17.99 -7.03
N ALA A 11 7.22 18.72 -8.07
CA ALA A 11 7.75 20.06 -8.34
C ALA A 11 7.27 21.12 -7.34
N LEU A 12 6.06 20.97 -6.79
CA LEU A 12 5.45 21.95 -5.87
C LEU A 12 5.70 21.64 -4.39
N THR A 13 6.01 20.40 -4.05
CA THR A 13 6.11 19.93 -2.66
C THR A 13 7.58 19.73 -2.28
N PRO A 14 8.07 20.34 -1.19
CA PRO A 14 9.42 20.06 -0.70
C PRO A 14 9.57 18.59 -0.24
N ASP A 15 10.74 17.99 -0.48
CA ASP A 15 11.04 16.58 -0.16
C ASP A 15 10.59 16.14 1.25
N PRO A 16 10.82 16.91 2.34
CA PRO A 16 10.40 16.48 3.68
C PRO A 16 8.88 16.37 3.84
N VAL A 17 8.13 17.19 3.12
CA VAL A 17 6.66 17.18 3.14
C VAL A 17 6.13 16.01 2.31
N GLU A 18 6.72 15.76 1.15
CA GLU A 18 6.39 14.60 0.30
C GLU A 18 6.66 13.28 1.05
N GLU A 19 7.84 13.15 1.64
CA GLU A 19 8.22 11.96 2.41
C GLU A 19 7.32 11.79 3.64
N GLY A 20 7.05 12.88 4.36
CA GLY A 20 6.17 12.87 5.53
C GLY A 20 4.74 12.46 5.20
N ALA A 21 4.20 12.94 4.08
CA ALA A 21 2.88 12.53 3.59
C ALA A 21 2.84 11.04 3.23
N SER A 22 3.88 10.54 2.55
CA SER A 22 4.00 9.11 2.22
C SER A 22 4.03 8.23 3.47
N LYS A 23 4.81 8.62 4.49
CA LYS A 23 4.88 7.94 5.80
C LYS A 23 3.54 7.98 6.54
N PHE A 24 2.84 9.11 6.50
CA PHE A 24 1.52 9.24 7.11
C PHE A 24 0.51 8.27 6.50
N PHE A 25 0.38 8.24 5.16
CA PHE A 25 -0.54 7.31 4.50
C PHE A 25 -0.12 5.85 4.66
N TYR A 26 1.19 5.57 4.73
CA TYR A 26 1.69 4.25 5.09
C TYR A 26 1.24 3.86 6.51
N ASN A 27 1.39 4.74 7.50
CA ASN A 27 0.95 4.49 8.87
C ASN A 27 -0.57 4.29 8.96
N LEU A 28 -1.36 5.08 8.21
CA LEU A 28 -2.82 5.00 8.17
C LEU A 28 -3.34 3.65 7.64
N LYS A 29 -2.57 2.98 6.77
CA LYS A 29 -2.87 1.63 6.25
C LYS A 29 -2.56 0.49 7.23
N TYR A 30 -2.11 0.78 8.45
CA TYR A 30 -1.79 -0.22 9.47
C TYR A 30 -2.91 -1.26 9.72
N PRO A 31 -4.21 -0.91 9.81
CA PRO A 31 -5.25 -1.90 10.08
C PRO A 31 -5.31 -3.03 9.04
N VAL A 32 -5.05 -2.72 7.77
CA VAL A 32 -4.97 -3.71 6.69
C VAL A 32 -3.83 -4.69 6.95
N ARG A 33 -2.63 -4.17 7.24
CA ARG A 33 -1.44 -4.99 7.51
C ARG A 33 -1.61 -5.84 8.77
N LEU A 34 -2.24 -5.29 9.80
CA LEU A 34 -2.54 -6.01 11.03
C LEU A 34 -3.44 -7.21 10.76
N VAL A 35 -4.57 -7.00 10.08
CA VAL A 35 -5.52 -8.07 9.76
C VAL A 35 -4.89 -9.09 8.82
N ALA A 36 -4.16 -8.66 7.79
CA ALA A 36 -3.47 -9.55 6.87
C ALA A 36 -2.44 -10.45 7.61
N ASN A 37 -1.63 -9.89 8.51
CA ASN A 37 -0.71 -10.69 9.32
C ASN A 37 -1.43 -11.67 10.26
N LEU A 38 -2.55 -11.26 10.86
CA LEU A 38 -3.38 -12.14 11.70
C LEU A 38 -3.97 -13.30 10.90
N LEU A 39 -4.52 -13.03 9.71
CA LEU A 39 -5.05 -14.07 8.81
C LEU A 39 -3.97 -15.05 8.35
N GLN A 40 -2.73 -14.59 8.20
CA GLN A 40 -1.59 -15.42 7.86
C GLN A 40 -0.98 -16.14 9.07
N GLY A 41 -1.41 -15.84 10.30
CA GLY A 41 -0.83 -16.39 11.53
C GLY A 41 0.57 -15.87 11.86
N ARG A 42 1.01 -14.76 11.23
CA ARG A 42 2.35 -14.19 11.39
C ARG A 42 2.41 -13.27 12.63
N LEU A 43 2.53 -13.87 13.82
CA LEU A 43 2.54 -13.15 15.10
C LEU A 43 3.68 -12.11 15.22
N ASN A 44 4.85 -12.40 14.66
CA ASN A 44 5.96 -11.44 14.65
C ASN A 44 5.61 -10.19 13.81
N GLY A 45 4.96 -10.39 12.65
CA GLY A 45 4.50 -9.28 11.82
C GLY A 45 3.46 -8.41 12.53
N VAL A 46 2.51 -9.05 13.24
CA VAL A 46 1.54 -8.35 14.10
C VAL A 46 2.26 -7.48 15.15
N TRP A 47 3.25 -8.04 15.85
CA TRP A 47 4.01 -7.33 16.88
C TRP A 47 4.75 -6.12 16.33
N VAL A 48 5.50 -6.32 15.23
CA VAL A 48 6.28 -5.24 14.61
C VAL A 48 5.38 -4.14 14.06
N GLU A 49 4.33 -4.47 13.30
CA GLU A 49 3.41 -3.47 12.74
C GLU A 49 2.69 -2.69 13.84
N SER A 50 2.24 -3.36 14.91
CA SER A 50 1.55 -2.72 16.04
C SER A 50 2.47 -1.77 16.79
N GLY A 51 3.70 -2.19 17.07
CA GLY A 51 4.71 -1.35 17.73
C GLY A 51 5.09 -0.14 16.88
N ARG A 52 5.33 -0.35 15.58
CA ARG A 52 5.60 0.75 14.63
C ARG A 52 4.44 1.75 14.58
N PHE A 53 3.20 1.26 14.48
CA PHE A 53 2.02 2.14 14.47
C PHE A 53 1.90 2.94 15.76
N ALA A 54 2.08 2.31 16.92
CA ALA A 54 2.01 3.00 18.21
C ALA A 54 3.09 4.09 18.34
N ILE A 55 4.34 3.76 18.01
CA ILE A 55 5.48 4.68 18.09
C ILE A 55 5.35 5.82 17.09
N ASN A 56 5.04 5.52 15.82
CA ASN A 56 4.93 6.52 14.78
C ASN A 56 3.71 7.44 14.99
N SER A 57 2.60 6.91 15.51
CA SER A 57 1.42 7.73 15.79
C SER A 57 1.61 8.66 16.99
N THR A 58 2.34 8.21 18.02
CA THR A 58 2.56 8.99 19.26
C THR A 58 3.74 9.95 19.16
N LEU A 59 4.92 9.45 18.79
CA LEU A 59 6.17 10.22 18.73
C LEU A 59 6.43 10.82 17.34
N GLY A 60 5.83 10.22 16.30
CA GLY A 60 6.05 10.61 14.90
C GLY A 60 5.00 11.58 14.34
N ILE A 61 4.23 12.26 15.19
CA ILE A 61 3.15 13.18 14.79
C ILE A 61 2.16 12.46 13.85
N ALA A 62 1.36 11.53 14.39
CA ALA A 62 0.38 10.73 13.65
C ALA A 62 0.97 9.88 12.49
N GLY A 63 2.28 9.66 12.48
CA GLY A 63 2.98 8.87 11.48
C GLY A 63 3.60 9.67 10.33
N VAL A 64 3.62 11.00 10.40
CA VAL A 64 4.38 11.85 9.45
C VAL A 64 5.88 11.58 9.56
N MET A 65 6.37 11.30 10.77
CA MET A 65 7.73 10.84 11.03
C MET A 65 7.73 9.37 11.45
N THR A 66 8.86 8.69 11.24
CA THR A 66 9.05 7.27 11.54
C THR A 66 10.08 7.01 12.65
N PRO A 67 9.88 7.51 13.88
CA PRO A 67 10.81 7.26 14.98
C PRO A 67 10.98 5.78 15.33
N ALA A 68 10.02 4.92 14.93
CA ALA A 68 10.12 3.48 15.10
C ALA A 68 11.36 2.86 14.42
N ASP A 69 11.88 3.49 13.36
CA ASP A 69 13.06 3.02 12.63
C ASP A 69 14.34 3.01 13.48
N ASN A 70 14.37 3.80 14.57
CA ASN A 70 15.50 3.84 15.49
C ASN A 70 15.52 2.68 16.51
N PHE A 71 14.45 1.88 16.56
CA PHE A 71 14.33 0.76 17.48
C PHE A 71 14.57 -0.56 16.73
N LYS A 72 15.57 -1.33 17.16
CA LYS A 72 15.96 -2.59 16.50
C LYS A 72 14.82 -3.61 16.45
N ASP A 73 14.01 -3.67 17.49
CA ASP A 73 12.88 -4.61 17.60
C ASP A 73 11.72 -4.26 16.66
N PHE A 74 11.73 -3.04 16.10
CA PHE A 74 10.69 -2.52 15.21
C PHE A 74 11.24 -2.19 13.82
N ALA A 75 12.28 -2.90 13.39
CA ALA A 75 12.82 -2.79 12.04
C ALA A 75 11.68 -2.93 10.98
N PRO A 76 11.71 -2.14 9.89
CA PRO A 76 10.69 -2.23 8.86
C PRO A 76 10.61 -3.65 8.26
N ILE A 77 9.39 -4.18 8.17
CA ILE A 77 9.09 -5.43 7.47
C ILE A 77 8.30 -5.12 6.19
N LYS A 78 8.19 -6.11 5.30
CA LYS A 78 7.36 -5.96 4.11
C LYS A 78 5.89 -5.82 4.51
N PRO A 79 5.15 -4.91 3.87
CA PRO A 79 3.74 -4.71 4.18
C PRO A 79 2.90 -5.88 3.68
N GLU A 80 1.98 -6.33 4.52
CA GLU A 80 1.03 -7.39 4.20
C GLU A 80 -0.35 -6.86 3.77
N ASP A 81 -1.01 -7.57 2.85
CA ASP A 81 -2.35 -7.28 2.34
C ASP A 81 -3.24 -8.53 2.34
N ILE A 82 -4.56 -8.33 2.23
CA ILE A 82 -5.53 -9.43 2.25
C ILE A 82 -5.33 -10.35 1.04
N GLY A 83 -4.84 -9.84 -0.10
CA GLY A 83 -4.51 -10.65 -1.28
C GLY A 83 -3.39 -11.66 -1.00
N GLN A 84 -2.35 -11.26 -0.27
CA GLN A 84 -1.29 -12.17 0.21
C GLN A 84 -1.84 -13.19 1.20
N ALA A 85 -2.71 -12.77 2.13
CA ALA A 85 -3.34 -13.69 3.07
C ALA A 85 -4.16 -14.79 2.36
N LEU A 86 -4.95 -14.42 1.35
CA LEU A 86 -5.65 -15.39 0.49
C LEU A 86 -4.67 -16.32 -0.24
N GLY A 87 -3.54 -15.78 -0.70
CA GLY A 87 -2.47 -16.55 -1.32
C GLY A 87 -1.83 -17.57 -0.37
N ALA A 88 -1.57 -17.18 0.88
CA ALA A 88 -1.03 -18.07 1.92
C ALA A 88 -1.99 -19.22 2.23
N TRP A 89 -3.30 -19.01 2.06
CA TRP A 89 -4.34 -20.03 2.20
C TRP A 89 -4.52 -20.91 0.95
N GLY A 90 -3.64 -20.77 -0.04
CA GLY A 90 -3.65 -21.59 -1.26
C GLY A 90 -4.57 -21.10 -2.38
N ILE A 91 -5.17 -19.92 -2.24
CA ILE A 91 -5.96 -19.33 -3.32
C ILE A 91 -5.00 -18.87 -4.42
N GLY A 92 -5.12 -19.49 -5.60
CA GLY A 92 -4.31 -19.17 -6.75
C GLY A 92 -4.54 -17.73 -7.26
N PRO A 93 -3.56 -17.12 -7.96
CA PRO A 93 -3.66 -15.73 -8.41
C PRO A 93 -4.79 -15.50 -9.43
N GLY A 94 -5.19 -16.52 -10.19
CA GLY A 94 -6.14 -16.38 -11.28
C GLY A 94 -5.56 -15.60 -12.47
N PRO A 95 -6.42 -15.08 -13.38
CA PRO A 95 -5.96 -14.32 -14.54
C PRO A 95 -5.23 -13.04 -14.13
N TYR A 96 -4.12 -12.76 -14.84
CA TYR A 96 -3.40 -11.50 -14.73
C TYR A 96 -4.10 -10.43 -15.55
N LEU A 97 -4.18 -9.22 -15.00
CA LEU A 97 -4.79 -8.07 -15.65
C LEU A 97 -4.09 -6.79 -15.19
N VAL A 98 -4.14 -5.75 -16.02
CA VAL A 98 -3.62 -4.43 -15.67
C VAL A 98 -4.81 -3.50 -15.51
N LEU A 99 -5.03 -3.02 -14.29
CA LEU A 99 -6.11 -2.11 -13.99
C LEU A 99 -5.74 -0.67 -14.35
N PRO A 100 -6.71 0.13 -14.84
CA PRO A 100 -6.55 1.58 -14.90
C PRO A 100 -6.23 2.12 -13.50
N LEU A 101 -5.22 3.00 -13.41
CA LEU A 101 -4.75 3.68 -12.18
C LEU A 101 -4.09 2.77 -11.12
N LEU A 102 -4.59 1.56 -10.90
CA LEU A 102 -4.08 0.63 -9.88
C LEU A 102 -2.90 -0.22 -10.39
N GLY A 103 -2.76 -0.38 -11.70
CA GLY A 103 -1.61 -1.07 -12.31
C GLY A 103 -1.75 -2.60 -12.38
N PRO A 104 -0.62 -3.33 -12.46
CA PRO A 104 -0.58 -4.80 -12.50
C PRO A 104 -1.34 -5.44 -11.34
N SER A 105 -2.24 -6.37 -11.64
CA SER A 105 -3.05 -7.09 -10.65
C SER A 105 -3.41 -8.51 -11.13
N ASN A 106 -4.06 -9.28 -10.28
CA ASN A 106 -4.66 -10.57 -10.63
C ASN A 106 -6.01 -10.74 -9.91
N LEU A 107 -6.82 -11.72 -10.33
CA LEU A 107 -8.18 -11.89 -9.79
C LEU A 107 -8.23 -12.03 -8.27
N ARG A 108 -7.28 -12.77 -7.67
CA ARG A 108 -7.20 -12.90 -6.22
C ARG A 108 -6.89 -11.57 -5.55
N ASP A 109 -5.92 -10.84 -6.08
CA ASP A 109 -5.49 -9.56 -5.52
C ASP A 109 -6.57 -8.48 -5.71
N LEU A 110 -7.44 -8.57 -6.73
CA LEU A 110 -8.67 -7.77 -6.80
C LEU A 110 -9.65 -8.07 -5.66
N GLY A 111 -9.86 -9.35 -5.33
CA GLY A 111 -10.63 -9.74 -4.15
C GLY A 111 -9.98 -9.26 -2.86
N GLY A 112 -8.64 -9.35 -2.79
CA GLY A 112 -7.82 -8.80 -1.72
C GLY A 112 -8.03 -7.30 -1.52
N LEU A 113 -8.03 -6.51 -2.59
CA LEU A 113 -8.30 -5.06 -2.54
C LEU A 113 -9.67 -4.72 -1.95
N ILE A 114 -10.69 -5.54 -2.21
CA ILE A 114 -12.01 -5.38 -1.59
C ILE A 114 -11.91 -5.68 -0.08
N GLY A 115 -11.22 -6.76 0.29
CA GLY A 115 -10.94 -7.10 1.69
C GLY A 115 -10.17 -6.00 2.42
N ASP A 116 -9.09 -5.47 1.82
CA ASP A 116 -8.29 -4.36 2.33
C ASP A 116 -9.18 -3.14 2.58
N ARG A 117 -10.10 -2.85 1.66
CA ARG A 117 -11.04 -1.73 1.78
C ARG A 117 -12.00 -1.94 2.95
N SER A 118 -12.49 -3.17 3.14
CA SER A 118 -13.40 -3.50 4.24
C SER A 118 -12.76 -3.42 5.62
N VAL A 119 -11.48 -3.73 5.75
CA VAL A 119 -10.78 -3.66 7.05
C VAL A 119 -10.14 -2.30 7.31
N ASN A 120 -10.14 -1.40 6.32
CA ASN A 120 -9.65 -0.05 6.47
C ASN A 120 -10.75 0.86 7.01
N PRO A 121 -10.64 1.38 8.24
CA PRO A 121 -11.67 2.22 8.86
C PRO A 121 -11.88 3.56 8.16
N MET A 122 -11.06 3.91 7.17
CA MET A 122 -11.20 5.14 6.37
C MET A 122 -11.90 4.89 5.03
N LYS A 123 -12.29 3.65 4.71
CA LYS A 123 -12.87 3.27 3.42
C LYS A 123 -14.17 2.48 3.59
N GLU A 124 -15.07 2.66 2.63
CA GLU A 124 -16.34 1.92 2.59
C GLU A 124 -16.14 0.41 2.43
N PRO A 125 -16.99 -0.46 3.03
CA PRO A 125 -18.27 -0.14 3.68
C PRO A 125 -18.22 0.07 5.21
N PHE A 126 -17.04 -0.02 5.83
CA PHE A 126 -16.87 0.06 7.29
C PHE A 126 -16.18 1.36 7.71
N SER A 127 -16.42 2.43 6.96
CA SER A 127 -15.85 3.74 7.24
C SER A 127 -16.33 4.26 8.60
N LEU A 128 -15.42 4.76 9.42
CA LEU A 128 -15.73 5.47 10.67
C LEU A 128 -16.07 6.95 10.45
N ILE A 129 -15.81 7.47 9.25
CA ILE A 129 -16.28 8.79 8.80
C ILE A 129 -17.76 8.67 8.44
N ASP A 130 -18.61 9.61 8.81
CA ASP A 130 -20.07 9.57 8.56
C ASP A 130 -20.40 9.56 7.06
N ASP A 131 -21.56 9.01 6.68
CA ASP A 131 -22.01 8.88 5.29
C ASP A 131 -22.31 10.23 4.64
N TRP A 132 -22.65 11.24 5.43
CA TRP A 132 -22.84 12.61 4.96
C TRP A 132 -21.53 13.34 4.64
N ASP A 133 -20.37 12.80 5.03
CA ASP A 133 -19.04 13.39 4.84
C ASP A 133 -18.26 12.74 3.67
N TRP A 134 -18.96 12.36 2.60
CA TRP A 134 -18.37 11.74 1.41
C TRP A 134 -17.24 12.59 0.77
N GLU A 135 -17.32 13.91 0.90
CA GLU A 135 -16.32 14.87 0.43
C GLU A 135 -14.96 14.64 1.10
N TRP A 136 -14.95 14.44 2.43
CA TRP A 136 -13.72 14.15 3.18
C TRP A 136 -13.11 12.82 2.79
N ARG A 137 -13.94 11.80 2.56
CA ARG A 137 -13.48 10.48 2.11
C ARG A 137 -12.83 10.56 0.73
N LEU A 138 -13.43 11.33 -0.18
CA LEU A 138 -12.87 11.58 -1.50
C LEU A 138 -11.57 12.38 -1.41
N ALA A 139 -11.53 13.41 -0.57
CA ALA A 139 -10.32 14.20 -0.34
C ALA A 139 -9.17 13.36 0.21
N LEU A 140 -9.44 12.46 1.16
CA LEU A 140 -8.44 11.53 1.69
C LEU A 140 -7.94 10.56 0.62
N THR A 141 -8.86 9.97 -0.15
CA THR A 141 -8.49 8.99 -1.19
C THR A 141 -7.72 9.65 -2.35
N SER A 142 -8.12 10.86 -2.77
CA SER A 142 -7.43 11.60 -3.82
C SER A 142 -6.06 12.08 -3.35
N SER A 143 -5.94 12.52 -2.10
CA SER A 143 -4.67 12.91 -1.49
C SER A 143 -3.72 11.72 -1.40
N GLU A 144 -4.19 10.56 -0.93
CA GLU A 144 -3.42 9.31 -0.91
C GLU A 144 -2.91 8.96 -2.32
N PHE A 145 -3.78 9.10 -3.32
CA PHE A 145 -3.45 8.82 -4.71
C PHE A 145 -2.37 9.77 -5.25
N ILE A 146 -2.51 11.08 -5.01
CA ILE A 146 -1.53 12.09 -5.42
C ILE A 146 -0.18 11.82 -4.77
N VAL A 147 -0.15 11.62 -3.45
CA VAL A 147 1.08 11.37 -2.68
C VAL A 147 1.79 10.09 -3.14
N THR A 148 1.05 9.04 -3.48
CA THR A 148 1.65 7.78 -3.93
C THR A 148 2.07 7.82 -5.40
N SER A 149 1.51 8.74 -6.20
CA SER A 149 1.67 8.75 -7.66
C SER A 149 3.11 8.85 -8.18
N PRO A 150 4.05 9.61 -7.58
CA PRO A 150 5.43 9.68 -8.07
C PRO A 150 6.13 8.32 -8.01
N THR A 151 6.01 7.64 -6.86
CA THR A 151 6.62 6.31 -6.67
C THR A 151 6.04 5.25 -7.61
N LEU A 152 4.74 5.33 -7.93
CA LEU A 152 4.09 4.44 -8.89
C LEU A 152 4.59 4.70 -10.32
N LEU A 153 4.71 5.97 -10.68
CA LEU A 153 5.18 6.38 -12.00
C LEU A 153 6.63 5.96 -12.22
N GLU A 154 7.50 6.18 -11.24
CA GLU A 154 8.91 5.80 -11.30
C GLU A 154 9.07 4.28 -11.54
N ARG A 155 8.38 3.46 -10.74
CA ARG A 155 8.37 1.99 -10.90
C ARG A 155 7.88 1.57 -12.27
N TYR A 156 6.82 2.21 -12.77
CA TYR A 156 6.30 1.94 -14.10
C TYR A 156 7.32 2.28 -15.20
N GLN A 157 7.99 3.43 -15.10
CA GLN A 157 9.00 3.86 -16.07
C GLN A 157 10.23 2.95 -16.06
N GLN A 158 10.71 2.52 -14.89
CA GLN A 158 11.83 1.58 -14.75
C GLN A 158 11.53 0.24 -15.44
N LEU A 159 10.31 -0.29 -15.25
CA LEU A 159 9.86 -1.54 -15.86
C LEU A 159 9.64 -1.40 -17.36
N LYS A 160 9.09 -0.27 -17.81
CA LYS A 160 8.87 0.03 -19.23
C LYS A 160 10.19 0.22 -19.99
N GLY A 161 11.14 0.95 -19.40
CA GLY A 161 12.42 1.29 -20.04
C GLY A 161 13.34 0.08 -20.27
N SER A 162 13.17 -0.98 -19.49
CA SER A 162 14.03 -2.17 -19.53
C SER A 162 13.46 -3.34 -20.35
N ALA A 163 12.23 -3.21 -20.88
CA ALA A 163 11.49 -4.34 -21.45
C ALA A 163 11.34 -4.26 -22.99
N ILE A 164 11.67 -5.36 -23.67
CA ILE A 164 11.38 -5.54 -25.11
C ILE A 164 9.87 -5.71 -25.33
N ASP A 165 9.20 -6.48 -24.46
CA ASP A 165 7.75 -6.57 -24.36
C ASP A 165 7.30 -6.13 -22.95
N PRO A 166 6.83 -4.88 -22.81
CA PRO A 166 6.43 -4.34 -21.52
C PRO A 166 5.34 -5.15 -20.81
N TYR A 167 4.41 -5.76 -21.54
CA TYR A 167 3.29 -6.45 -20.89
C TYR A 167 3.73 -7.77 -20.24
N SER A 168 4.46 -8.60 -20.98
CA SER A 168 4.94 -9.87 -20.43
C SER A 168 5.98 -9.65 -19.33
N SER A 169 6.86 -8.65 -19.47
CA SER A 169 7.79 -8.27 -18.40
C SER A 169 7.08 -7.81 -17.13
N LEU A 170 6.05 -6.96 -17.25
CA LEU A 170 5.24 -6.55 -16.11
C LEU A 170 4.54 -7.73 -15.44
N ARG A 171 3.93 -8.62 -16.24
CA ARG A 171 3.26 -9.82 -15.73
C ARG A 171 4.22 -10.72 -14.96
N ASN A 172 5.38 -11.00 -15.53
CA ASN A 172 6.38 -11.89 -14.92
C ASN A 172 6.96 -11.27 -13.65
N GLY A 173 7.34 -9.99 -13.70
CA GLY A 173 7.85 -9.27 -12.53
C GLY A 173 6.81 -9.19 -11.41
N TYR A 174 5.57 -8.84 -11.74
CA TYR A 174 4.47 -8.82 -10.77
C TYR A 174 4.22 -10.20 -10.14
N THR A 175 4.20 -11.25 -10.96
CA THR A 175 3.99 -12.62 -10.47
C THR A 175 5.11 -13.05 -9.52
N GLN A 176 6.37 -12.81 -9.89
CA GLN A 176 7.52 -13.11 -9.03
C GLN A 176 7.49 -12.32 -7.72
N PHE A 177 7.17 -11.02 -7.78
CA PHE A 177 7.02 -10.18 -6.61
C PHE A 177 5.95 -10.70 -5.65
N ARG A 178 4.75 -11.05 -6.16
CA ARG A 178 3.65 -11.57 -5.33
C ARG A 178 3.97 -12.94 -4.74
N LEU A 179 4.59 -13.84 -5.50
CA LEU A 179 5.03 -15.14 -4.97
C LEU A 179 6.04 -14.98 -3.84
N GLY A 180 7.01 -14.06 -4.00
CA GLY A 180 8.00 -13.77 -2.96
C GLY A 180 7.38 -13.20 -1.68
N ALA A 181 6.31 -12.40 -1.78
CA ALA A 181 5.66 -11.84 -0.61
C ALA A 181 4.78 -12.86 0.15
N ILE A 182 4.20 -13.82 -0.56
CA ILE A 182 3.38 -14.89 0.07
C ILE A 182 4.25 -15.95 0.74
N ALA A 183 5.43 -16.22 0.20
CA ALA A 183 6.33 -17.28 0.69
C ALA A 183 7.13 -16.90 1.95
N GLU A 184 7.11 -15.63 2.35
CA GLU A 184 7.79 -15.12 3.56
C GLU A 184 7.12 -15.57 4.87
#